data_AF-A0A060CFI1-F1
#
_entry.id   AF-A0A060CFI1-F1
#
_cell.length_a   1.000
_cell.length_b   1.000
_cell.length_c   1.000
_cell.angle_alpha   90.00
_cell.angle_beta   90.00
_cell.angle_gamma   90.00
#
_symmetry.space_group_name_H-M   'P 1'
#
loop_
_entity.id
_entity.type
_entity.pdbx_description
1 polymer ?
#
loop_
_entity_poly.entity_id
_entity_poly.type
_entity_poly.pdbx_seq_one_letter_code
_entity_poly.pdbx_strand_id
1 'polypeptide(L)'
;MALTFDDGPGPYTNKLLDELDKAKVKATFFEIGQSAKLYPQVIARQVRDGMVIGNHTYDHRQLSLMTRAQQEKEVKQTDHWITTAGARPRPPAPATVRGLRPRDPQPRQGLILWTSTPRTG
;
A
#
# COMPACT_ATOMS: atom_id res chain seq x y z
N MET A 1 -0.94 8.10 15.87
CA MET A 1 -0.31 6.90 15.28
C MET A 1 -1.26 6.36 14.23
N ALA A 2 -0.77 5.99 13.04
CA ALA A 2 -1.58 5.41 11.97
C ALA A 2 -1.07 4.00 11.69
N LEU A 3 -1.97 3.01 11.65
CA LEU A 3 -1.60 1.65 11.28
C LEU A 3 -1.50 1.56 9.76
N THR A 4 -0.41 0.97 9.27
CA THR A 4 -0.14 0.80 7.84
C THR A 4 0.12 -0.65 7.53
N PHE A 5 -0.39 -1.13 6.40
CA PHE A 5 -0.10 -2.45 5.86
C PHE A 5 0.37 -2.29 4.41
N ASP A 6 1.43 -3.00 4.05
CA ASP A 6 2.01 -3.01 2.71
C ASP A 6 1.72 -4.36 2.03
N ASP A 7 2.00 -4.45 0.73
CA ASP A 7 1.96 -5.67 -0.09
C ASP A 7 0.59 -6.32 -0.35
N GLY A 8 -0.50 -5.62 -0.02
CA GLY A 8 -1.86 -6.04 -0.35
C GLY A 8 -2.28 -5.69 -1.78
N PRO A 9 -3.50 -6.07 -2.20
CA PRO A 9 -4.38 -7.00 -1.51
C PRO A 9 -3.99 -8.47 -1.78
N GLY A 10 -4.26 -9.34 -0.83
CA GLY A 10 -3.97 -10.77 -0.94
C GLY A 10 -5.06 -11.63 -0.30
N PRO A 11 -4.87 -12.97 -0.27
CA PRO A 11 -5.89 -13.90 0.23
C PRO A 11 -6.28 -13.67 1.69
N TYR A 12 -5.39 -13.08 2.50
CA TYR A 12 -5.63 -12.83 3.92
C TYR A 12 -6.14 -11.41 4.24
N THR A 13 -6.17 -10.50 3.28
CA THR A 13 -6.55 -9.10 3.52
C THR A 13 -7.97 -8.97 4.06
N ASN A 14 -8.91 -9.81 3.62
CA ASN A 14 -10.26 -9.81 4.16
C ASN A 14 -10.31 -10.19 5.65
N LYS A 15 -9.55 -11.20 6.07
CA LYS A 15 -9.47 -11.59 7.47
C LYS A 15 -8.89 -10.47 8.34
N LEU A 16 -7.87 -9.78 7.82
CA LEU A 16 -7.31 -8.60 8.49
C LEU A 16 -8.35 -7.47 8.63
N LEU A 17 -9.10 -7.18 7.57
CA LEU A 17 -10.17 -6.18 7.62
C LEU A 17 -11.26 -6.54 8.65
N ASP A 18 -11.58 -7.83 8.82
CA ASP A 18 -12.52 -8.28 9.86
C ASP A 18 -12.01 -7.97 11.27
N GLU A 19 -10.71 -8.21 11.53
CA GLU A 19 -10.11 -7.89 12.83
C GLU A 19 -10.01 -6.37 13.08
N LEU A 20 -9.71 -5.59 12.05
CA LEU A 20 -9.70 -4.12 12.14
C LEU A 20 -11.09 -3.56 12.42
N ASP A 21 -12.14 -4.12 11.79
CA ASP A 21 -13.52 -3.70 12.02
C ASP A 21 -13.99 -4.04 13.45
N LYS A 22 -13.69 -5.24 13.94
CA LYS A 22 -13.95 -5.63 15.35
C LYS A 22 -13.27 -4.68 16.33
N ALA A 23 -12.03 -4.28 16.03
CA ALA A 23 -11.28 -3.32 16.83
C ALA A 23 -11.73 -1.86 16.63
N LYS A 24 -12.61 -1.59 15.65
CA LYS A 24 -13.03 -0.24 15.22
C LYS A 24 -11.84 0.65 14.83
N VAL A 25 -10.81 0.05 14.23
CA VAL A 25 -9.58 0.73 13.81
C VAL A 25 -9.61 0.98 12.31
N LYS A 26 -9.19 2.18 11.89
CA LYS A 26 -8.91 2.49 10.48
C LYS A 26 -7.42 2.43 10.22
N ALA A 27 -7.04 1.93 9.04
CA ALA A 27 -5.66 1.76 8.62
C ALA A 27 -5.45 2.31 7.20
N THR A 28 -4.18 2.47 6.83
CA THR A 28 -3.76 2.72 5.45
C THR A 28 -3.17 1.45 4.85
N PHE A 29 -3.56 1.13 3.64
CA PHE A 29 -3.13 -0.04 2.89
C PHE A 29 -2.35 0.44 1.66
N PHE A 30 -1.05 0.14 1.57
CA PHE A 30 -0.25 0.40 0.38
C PHE A 30 -0.26 -0.84 -0.50
N GLU A 31 -1.00 -0.75 -1.60
CA GLU A 31 -1.35 -1.91 -2.42
C GLU A 31 -0.50 -1.99 -3.68
N ILE A 32 -0.08 -3.19 -4.04
CA ILE A 32 0.66 -3.50 -5.27
C ILE A 32 -0.32 -3.52 -6.44
N GLY A 33 0.04 -2.92 -7.57
CA GLY A 33 -0.85 -2.82 -8.73
C GLY A 33 -1.26 -4.16 -9.35
N GLN A 34 -0.36 -5.15 -9.40
CA GLN A 34 -0.70 -6.52 -9.82
C GLN A 34 -1.74 -7.16 -8.89
N SER A 35 -1.56 -6.98 -7.59
CA SER A 35 -2.49 -7.47 -6.57
C SER A 35 -3.85 -6.75 -6.66
N ALA A 36 -3.86 -5.43 -6.83
CA ALA A 36 -5.08 -4.65 -7.00
C ALA A 36 -5.88 -5.08 -8.24
N LYS A 37 -5.19 -5.47 -9.31
CA LYS A 37 -5.81 -6.06 -10.51
C LYS A 37 -6.47 -7.42 -10.22
N LEU A 38 -5.87 -8.24 -9.38
CA LEU A 38 -6.36 -9.59 -9.06
C LEU A 38 -7.48 -9.59 -8.01
N TYR A 39 -7.48 -8.63 -7.09
CA TYR A 39 -8.46 -8.54 -6.00
C TYR A 39 -9.19 -7.19 -5.94
N PRO A 40 -9.80 -6.70 -7.03
CA PRO A 40 -10.50 -5.41 -7.03
C PRO A 40 -11.65 -5.37 -6.01
N GLN A 41 -12.29 -6.50 -5.72
CA GLN A 41 -13.33 -6.63 -4.71
C GLN A 41 -12.83 -6.35 -3.28
N VAL A 42 -11.55 -6.63 -3.00
CA VAL A 42 -10.94 -6.37 -1.68
C VAL A 42 -10.66 -4.87 -1.53
N ILE A 43 -10.18 -4.21 -2.58
CA ILE A 43 -10.03 -2.75 -2.61
C ILE A 43 -11.39 -2.06 -2.41
N ALA A 44 -12.43 -2.51 -3.12
CA ALA A 44 -13.78 -1.96 -2.97
C ALA A 44 -14.30 -2.14 -1.53
N ARG A 45 -13.95 -3.26 -0.87
CA ARG A 45 -14.23 -3.45 0.55
C ARG A 45 -13.44 -2.48 1.43
N GLN A 46 -12.14 -2.33 1.23
CA GLN A 46 -11.31 -1.37 1.99
C GLN A 46 -11.93 0.04 1.95
N VAL A 47 -12.41 0.48 0.77
CA VAL A 47 -13.12 1.76 0.61
C VAL A 47 -14.39 1.81 1.44
N ARG A 48 -15.26 0.79 1.33
CA ARG A 48 -16.51 0.70 2.09
C ARG A 48 -16.27 0.70 3.60
N ASP A 49 -15.20 0.05 4.03
CA ASP A 49 -14.82 -0.05 5.44
C ASP A 49 -14.06 1.21 5.91
N GLY A 50 -13.94 2.25 5.08
CA GLY A 50 -13.35 3.54 5.43
C GLY A 50 -11.83 3.50 5.60
N MET A 51 -11.16 2.54 4.99
CA MET A 51 -9.70 2.46 4.95
C MET A 51 -9.13 3.44 3.94
N VAL A 52 -7.87 3.80 4.12
CA VAL A 52 -7.11 4.60 3.15
C VAL A 52 -6.30 3.66 2.26
N ILE A 53 -6.30 3.90 0.95
CA ILE A 53 -5.51 3.12 0.01
C ILE A 53 -4.39 3.99 -0.56
N GLY A 54 -3.16 3.48 -0.53
CA GLY A 54 -1.96 4.05 -1.10
C GLY A 54 -1.34 3.14 -2.15
N ASN A 55 -0.39 3.68 -2.90
CA ASN A 55 0.29 2.99 -3.99
C ASN A 55 1.55 2.28 -3.48
N HIS A 56 1.77 1.02 -3.87
CA HIS A 56 2.99 0.27 -3.55
C HIS A 56 3.72 -0.25 -4.80
N THR A 57 3.68 0.53 -5.89
CA THR A 57 4.20 0.18 -7.23
C THR A 57 3.48 -1.00 -7.87
N TYR A 58 3.74 -1.26 -9.15
CA TYR A 58 2.95 -2.23 -9.91
C TYR A 58 3.43 -3.66 -9.67
N ASP A 59 4.74 -3.87 -9.69
CA ASP A 59 5.36 -5.19 -9.54
C ASP A 59 6.36 -5.29 -8.38
N HIS A 60 6.28 -4.37 -7.42
CA HIS A 60 7.09 -4.35 -6.19
C HIS A 60 8.60 -4.14 -6.44
N ARG A 61 8.97 -3.55 -7.58
CA ARG A 61 10.37 -3.20 -7.84
C ARG A 61 10.78 -1.91 -7.14
N GLN A 62 12.06 -1.85 -6.78
CA GLN A 62 12.66 -0.65 -6.21
C GLN A 62 12.74 0.46 -7.26
N LEU A 63 12.00 1.55 -7.03
CA LEU A 63 11.99 2.72 -7.92
C LEU A 63 13.38 3.35 -8.09
N SER A 64 14.24 3.25 -7.08
CA SER A 64 15.61 3.80 -7.08
C SER A 64 16.51 3.21 -8.17
N LEU A 65 16.19 2.01 -8.66
CA LEU A 65 16.94 1.30 -9.69
C LEU A 65 16.37 1.53 -11.10
N MET A 66 15.35 2.38 -11.22
CA MET A 66 14.61 2.63 -12.45
C MET A 66 14.88 4.01 -13.02
N THR A 67 14.73 4.13 -14.34
CA THR A 67 14.59 5.42 -15.01
C THR A 67 13.30 6.11 -14.57
N ARG A 68 13.25 7.45 -14.69
CA ARG A 68 12.04 8.22 -14.40
C ARG A 68 10.81 7.72 -15.16
N ALA A 69 10.97 7.36 -16.44
CA ALA A 69 9.86 6.85 -17.25
C ALA A 69 9.32 5.51 -16.72
N GLN A 70 10.20 4.63 -16.23
CA GLN A 70 9.80 3.37 -15.59
C GLN A 70 9.10 3.64 -14.25
N GLN A 71 9.62 4.56 -13.43
CA GLN A 71 8.96 4.94 -12.17
C GLN A 71 7.55 5.49 -12.41
N GLU A 72 7.39 6.39 -13.38
CA GLU A 72 6.08 6.93 -13.74
C GLU A 72 5.12 5.85 -14.24
N LYS A 73 5.63 4.85 -14.96
CA LYS A 73 4.83 3.70 -15.42
C LYS A 73 4.34 2.85 -14.24
N GLU A 74 5.22 2.51 -13.31
CA GLU A 74 4.88 1.74 -12.10
C GLU A 74 3.76 2.41 -11.30
N VAL A 75 3.89 3.71 -11.07
CA VAL A 75 2.89 4.50 -10.31
C VAL A 75 1.56 4.55 -11.06
N LYS A 76 1.58 4.96 -12.33
CA LYS A 76 0.35 5.13 -13.13
C LYS A 76 -0.42 3.82 -13.33
N GLN A 77 0.28 2.70 -13.52
CA GLN A 77 -0.38 1.41 -13.67
C GLN A 77 -1.06 0.98 -12.37
N THR A 78 -0.42 1.21 -11.23
CA THR A 78 -0.99 0.90 -9.92
C THR A 78 -2.19 1.80 -9.61
N ASP A 79 -2.06 3.11 -9.85
CA ASP A 79 -3.15 4.06 -9.67
C ASP A 79 -4.36 3.71 -10.53
N HIS A 80 -4.14 3.25 -11.77
CA HIS A 80 -5.20 2.80 -12.65
C HIS A 80 -6.01 1.65 -12.05
N TRP A 81 -5.36 0.61 -11.53
CA TRP A 81 -6.07 -0.53 -10.94
C TRP A 81 -6.77 -0.18 -9.62
N ILE A 82 -6.13 0.62 -8.77
CA ILE A 82 -6.75 1.11 -7.52
C ILE A 82 -7.98 1.97 -7.83
N THR A 83 -7.87 2.87 -8.82
CA THR A 83 -8.99 3.74 -9.23
C THR A 83 -10.14 2.96 -9.84
N THR A 84 -9.84 1.98 -10.70
CA THR A 84 -10.85 1.11 -11.31
C THR A 84 -11.61 0.30 -10.26
N ALA A 85 -10.96 -0.04 -9.14
CA ALA A 85 -11.60 -0.71 -8.01
C ALA A 85 -12.37 0.24 -7.06
N GLY A 86 -12.44 1.54 -7.37
CA GLY A 86 -13.27 2.52 -6.66
C GLY A 86 -12.55 3.33 -5.58
N ALA A 87 -11.23 3.18 -5.43
CA ALA A 87 -10.44 3.94 -4.47
C ALA A 87 -9.76 5.16 -5.11
N ARG A 88 -9.43 6.17 -4.31
CA ARG A 88 -8.54 7.26 -4.72
C ARG A 88 -7.15 7.02 -4.11
N PRO A 89 -6.14 6.63 -4.90
CA PRO A 89 -4.83 6.25 -4.36
C PRO A 89 -4.12 7.45 -3.73
N ARG A 90 -3.50 7.21 -2.57
CA ARG A 90 -2.44 8.10 -2.06
C ARG A 90 -1.11 7.83 -2.78
N PRO A 91 -0.22 8.84 -2.84
CA PRO A 91 1.10 8.67 -3.43
C PRO A 91 1.89 7.49 -2.83
N PRO A 92 2.90 6.98 -3.56
CA PRO A 92 3.69 5.86 -3.09
C PRO A 92 4.29 6.06 -1.71
N ALA A 93 4.37 4.97 -0.92
CA ALA A 93 4.98 5.00 0.40
C ALA A 93 6.44 5.52 0.34
N PRO A 94 6.93 6.25 1.36
CA PRO A 94 8.31 6.74 1.39
C PRO A 94 9.36 5.62 1.27
N ALA A 95 9.03 4.40 1.73
CA ALA A 95 9.90 3.23 1.65
C ALA A 95 10.11 2.74 0.20
N THR A 96 9.08 2.77 -0.65
CA THR A 96 9.17 2.49 -2.09
C THR A 96 9.88 3.61 -2.86
N VAL A 97 9.89 4.82 -2.30
CA VAL A 97 10.49 6.02 -2.87
C VAL A 97 11.97 6.21 -2.47
N ARG A 98 12.54 5.37 -1.58
CA ARG A 98 13.91 5.53 -1.05
C ARG A 98 14.97 5.41 -2.17
N GLY A 99 15.22 6.54 -2.82
CA GLY A 99 16.00 6.73 -4.05
C GLY A 99 15.70 8.09 -4.71
N LEU A 100 14.50 8.62 -4.53
CA LEU A 100 14.21 10.04 -4.74
C LEU A 100 14.52 10.75 -3.42
N ARG A 101 15.48 11.69 -3.41
CA ARG A 101 15.57 12.69 -2.33
C ARG A 101 14.50 13.74 -2.58
N PRO A 102 13.41 13.82 -1.80
CA PRO A 102 12.51 14.97 -1.87
C PRO A 102 13.16 16.13 -1.11
N ARG A 103 13.00 17.37 -1.60
CA ARG A 103 13.35 18.59 -0.86
C ARG A 103 12.33 18.96 0.23
N ASP A 104 11.37 18.09 0.54
CA ASP A 104 10.25 18.41 1.42
C ASP A 104 10.20 17.49 2.65
N PRO A 105 10.11 18.02 3.88
CA PRO A 105 10.07 17.20 5.09
C PRO A 105 8.67 16.62 5.27
N GLN A 106 8.47 15.36 4.89
CA GLN A 106 7.25 14.63 5.23
C GLN A 106 7.26 14.24 6.73
N PRO A 107 6.11 14.37 7.43
CA PRO A 107 6.01 14.10 8.85
C PRO A 107 6.30 12.62 9.15
N ARG A 108 7.07 12.39 10.21
CA ARG A 108 7.47 11.06 10.70
C ARG A 108 6.23 10.25 11.08
N GLN A 109 5.77 9.38 10.19
CA GLN A 109 4.79 8.35 10.53
C GLN A 109 5.55 7.10 10.95
N GLY A 110 5.29 6.63 12.18
CA GLY A 110 5.88 5.42 12.74
C GLY A 110 5.48 4.21 11.90
N LEU A 111 6.44 3.70 11.14
CA LEU A 111 6.36 2.49 10.35
C LEU A 111 6.42 1.29 11.31
N ILE A 112 5.30 0.58 11.52
CA ILE A 112 5.32 -0.76 12.12
C ILE A 112 5.33 -1.75 10.95
N LEU A 113 6.53 -2.18 10.55
CA LEU A 113 6.72 -3.36 9.71
C LEU A 113 6.44 -4.58 10.61
N TRP A 114 5.42 -5.38 10.29
CA TRP A 114 5.33 -6.72 10.84
C TRP A 114 6.44 -7.55 10.17
N THR A 115 7.57 -7.71 10.86
CA THR A 115 8.53 -8.77 10.55
C THR A 115 8.30 -9.89 11.55
N SER A 116 7.68 -10.99 11.14
CA SER A 116 7.71 -12.22 11.92
C SER A 116 9.07 -12.88 11.72
N THR A 117 10.12 -12.37 12.37
CA THR A 117 11.29 -13.19 12.65
C THR A 117 11.05 -13.91 13.98
N PRO A 118 10.91 -15.25 13.99
CA PRO A 118 10.88 -15.98 15.25
C PRO A 118 12.25 -15.81 15.91
N ARG A 119 12.27 -15.18 17.09
CA ARG A 119 13.43 -15.21 17.97
C ARG A 119 13.47 -16.62 18.57
N THR A 120 14.24 -17.53 17.97
CA THR A 120 14.71 -18.70 18.71
C THR A 120 15.69 -18.19 19.76
N GLY A 121 15.44 -18.56 21.02
CA GLY A 121 16.28 -18.22 22.17
C GLY A 121 17.63 -18.91 22.16
#